data_AF-A0A1G9V9P5-F1
#
_entry.id   AF-A0A1G9V9P5-F1
#
_cell.length_a   1.000
_cell.length_b   1.000
_cell.length_c   1.000
_cell.angle_alpha   90.00
_cell.angle_beta   90.00
_cell.angle_gamma   90.00
#
_symmetry.space_group_name_H-M   'P 1'
#
loop_
_entity.id
_entity.type
_entity.pdbx_description
1 polymer ?
#
loop_
_entity_poly.entity_id
_entity_poly.type
_entity_poly.pdbx_seq_one_letter_code
_entity_poly.pdbx_strand_id
1 'polypeptide(L)' 'MAGPTGRGAAVAGRFVISEDERGGFRFELVANNGQTLAVGEGFPTKMACVNGIETVRRNAPEAAIDDRTGRGQASPAPEI' A
#
# COMPACT_ATOMS: atom_id res chain seq x y z
N MET A 1 -18.80 -9.16 -30.53
CA MET A 1 -17.41 -9.13 -30.01
C MET A 1 -17.18 -7.76 -29.41
N ALA A 2 -16.53 -7.71 -28.24
CA ALA A 2 -16.58 -6.62 -27.26
C ALA A 2 -16.15 -5.23 -27.81
N GLY A 3 -16.90 -4.21 -27.41
CA GLY A 3 -16.70 -2.81 -27.78
C GLY A 3 -15.42 -2.19 -27.21
N PRO A 4 -15.06 -0.98 -27.68
CA PRO A 4 -13.83 -0.31 -27.27
C PRO A 4 -13.88 0.00 -25.77
N THR A 5 -13.03 -0.70 -25.01
CA THR A 5 -12.75 -0.45 -23.60
C THR A 5 -12.46 1.03 -23.41
N GLY A 6 -13.33 1.70 -22.65
CA GLY A 6 -13.20 3.11 -22.34
C GLY A 6 -11.79 3.40 -21.82
N ARG A 7 -11.17 4.43 -22.39
CA ARG A 7 -10.05 5.14 -21.78
C ARG A 7 -10.49 5.58 -20.39
N GLY A 8 -10.22 4.75 -19.38
CA GLY A 8 -10.33 5.16 -17.98
C GLY A 8 -9.40 6.35 -17.80
N ALA A 9 -9.95 7.45 -17.33
CA ALA A 9 -9.20 8.66 -16.97
C ALA A 9 -7.91 8.28 -16.25
N ALA A 10 -6.82 9.00 -16.51
CA ALA A 10 -5.55 8.84 -15.81
C ALA A 10 -5.76 9.07 -14.29
N VAL A 11 -6.19 8.02 -13.58
CA VAL A 11 -6.32 8.01 -12.13
C VAL A 11 -5.02 7.51 -11.57
N ALA A 12 -4.46 8.28 -10.64
CA ALA A 12 -3.24 7.95 -9.91
C ALA A 12 -3.51 6.76 -8.97
N GLY A 13 -3.56 5.54 -9.53
CA GLY A 13 -3.84 4.31 -8.79
C GLY A 13 -5.20 4.26 -8.08
N ARG A 14 -5.51 3.12 -7.46
CA ARG A 14 -6.68 2.92 -6.61
C ARG A 14 -6.31 2.14 -5.35
N PHE A 15 -6.98 2.44 -4.23
CA PHE A 15 -6.87 1.66 -3.00
C PHE A 15 -7.95 0.57 -2.98
N VAL A 16 -7.54 -0.68 -2.82
CA VAL A 16 -8.42 -1.85 -2.68
C VAL A 16 -8.36 -2.29 -1.23
N ILE A 17 -9.51 -2.44 -0.58
CA ILE A 17 -9.60 -2.98 0.78
C ILE A 17 -10.05 -4.44 0.67
N SER A 18 -9.25 -5.34 1.22
CA SER A 18 -9.52 -6.77 1.26
C SER A 18 -9.73 -7.19 2.72
N GLU A 19 -10.75 -8.00 2.98
CA GLU A 19 -11.02 -8.60 4.29
C GLU A 19 -10.61 -10.07 4.24
N ASP A 20 -9.86 -10.52 5.23
CA ASP A 20 -9.49 -11.93 5.42
C ASP A 20 -10.58 -12.68 6.22
N GLU A 21 -10.65 -14.01 6.08
CA GLU A 21 -11.61 -14.85 6.80
C GLU A 21 -11.48 -14.75 8.34
N ARG A 22 -10.35 -14.24 8.82
CA ARG A 22 -10.09 -13.93 10.24
C ARG A 22 -10.59 -12.55 10.69
N GLY A 23 -11.24 -11.79 9.82
CA GLY A 23 -11.71 -10.42 10.07
C GLY A 23 -10.61 -9.34 10.00
N GLY A 24 -9.46 -9.68 9.41
CA GLY A 24 -8.37 -8.73 9.18
C GLY A 24 -8.60 -7.91 7.91
N PHE A 25 -8.55 -6.59 8.01
CA PHE A 25 -8.69 -5.67 6.89
C PHE A 25 -7.34 -5.17 6.41
N ARG A 26 -6.98 -5.43 5.17
CA ARG A 26 -5.76 -4.91 4.54
C ARG A 26 -6.11 -3.96 3.42
N PHE A 27 -5.25 -3.00 3.15
CA PHE A 27 -5.38 -2.13 1.98
C PHE A 27 -4.25 -2.38 0.98
N GLU A 28 -4.52 -2.22 -0.29
CA GLU A 28 -3.56 -2.44 -1.38
C GLU A 28 -3.66 -1.27 -2.36
N LEU A 29 -2.55 -0.58 -2.59
CA LEU A 29 -2.46 0.48 -3.59
C LEU A 29 -2.07 -0.15 -4.92
N VAL A 30 -3.01 -0.18 -5.86
CA VAL A 30 -2.81 -0.73 -7.19
C VAL A 30 -2.66 0.41 -8.19
N ALA A 31 -1.57 0.43 -8.94
CA ALA A 31 -1.34 1.38 -10.01
C ALA A 31 -2.25 1.13 -11.21
N ASN A 32 -2.32 2.09 -12.13
CA ASN A 32 -3.13 1.97 -13.36
C ASN A 32 -2.66 0.83 -14.29
N ASN A 33 -1.44 0.35 -14.13
CA ASN A 33 -0.91 -0.82 -14.84
C ASN A 33 -1.30 -2.16 -14.18
N GLY A 34 -2.07 -2.14 -13.09
CA GLY A 34 -2.45 -3.33 -12.33
C GLY A 34 -1.40 -3.84 -11.34
N GLN A 35 -0.27 -3.14 -11.19
CA GLN A 35 0.78 -3.52 -10.24
C GLN A 35 0.47 -2.99 -8.85
N THR A 36 0.60 -3.84 -7.83
CA THR A 36 0.54 -3.43 -6.43
C THR A 36 1.81 -2.64 -6.08
N LEU A 37 1.63 -1.35 -5.78
CA LEU A 37 2.72 -0.44 -5.37
C LEU A 37 3.00 -0.52 -3.87
N ALA A 38 1.94 -0.66 -3.06
CA ALA A 38 2.05 -0.71 -1.62
C ALA A 38 0.95 -1.60 -1.04
N VAL A 39 1.28 -2.29 0.04
CA VAL A 39 0.34 -3.08 0.83
C VAL A 39 0.36 -2.52 2.24
N GLY A 40 -0.83 -2.18 2.74
CA GLY A 40 -1.06 -1.75 4.10
C GLY A 40 -1.07 -2.92 5.07
N GLU A 41 -0.72 -2.62 6.32
CA GLU A 41 -0.79 -3.58 7.41
C GLU A 41 -2.23 -4.05 7.66
N GLY A 42 -2.40 -5.24 8.22
CA GLY A 42 -3.71 -5.79 8.56
C GLY A 42 -4.31 -5.07 9.77
N PHE A 43 -5.39 -4.34 9.54
CA PHE A 43 -6.17 -3.67 10.57
C PHE A 43 -7.27 -4.59 11.13
N PRO A 44 -7.64 -4.44 12.42
CA PRO A 44 -8.71 -5.23 13.02
C PRO A 44 -10.11 -4.76 12.60
N THR A 45 -10.25 -3.56 12.04
CA THR A 45 -11.55 -3.01 11.63
C THR A 45 -11.45 -2.25 10.31
N LYS A 46 -12.53 -2.25 9.54
CA LYS A 46 -12.66 -1.46 8.31
C LYS A 46 -12.41 0.03 8.55
N MET A 47 -12.89 0.57 9.68
CA MET A 47 -12.72 1.98 10.02
C MET A 47 -11.26 2.34 10.26
N ALA A 48 -10.51 1.47 10.97
CA ALA A 48 -9.07 1.66 11.14
C ALA A 48 -8.32 1.61 9.80
N CYS A 49 -8.70 0.69 8.91
CA CYS A 49 -8.13 0.60 7.56
C CYS A 49 -8.38 1.87 6.74
N VAL A 50 -9.62 2.40 6.74
CA VAL A 50 -9.96 3.65 6.06
C VAL A 50 -9.18 4.83 6.62
N ASN A 51 -9.06 4.95 7.94
CA ASN A 51 -8.26 6.00 8.58
C ASN A 51 -6.78 5.90 8.20
N GLY A 52 -6.24 4.67 8.10
CA GLY A 52 -4.90 4.41 7.60
C GLY A 52 -4.71 4.90 6.17
N ILE A 53 -5.63 4.54 5.27
CA ILE A 53 -5.60 5.00 3.86
C ILE A 53 -5.67 6.52 3.78
N GLU A 54 -6.56 7.17 4.52
CA GLU A 54 -6.66 8.64 4.53
C GLU A 54 -5.37 9.30 5.05
N THR A 55 -4.74 8.71 6.07
CA THR A 55 -3.46 9.16 6.59
C THR A 55 -2.36 9.02 5.54
N VAL A 56 -2.28 7.88 4.86
CA VAL A 56 -1.32 7.65 3.77
C VAL A 56 -1.59 8.61 2.62
N ARG A 57 -2.84 8.80 2.21
CA ARG A 57 -3.20 9.70 1.12
C ARG A 57 -2.82 11.16 1.41
N ARG A 58 -2.91 11.59 2.67
CA ARG A 58 -2.52 12.95 3.08
C ARG A 58 -1.01 13.11 3.23
N ASN A 59 -0.34 12.15 3.88
CA ASN A 59 1.08 12.29 4.22
C ASN A 59 2.03 11.78 3.12
N ALA A 60 1.66 10.74 2.35
CA ALA A 60 2.51 10.17 1.30
C ALA A 60 2.99 11.17 0.23
N PRO A 61 2.20 12.14 -0.26
CA PRO A 61 2.72 13.12 -1.21
C PRO A 61 3.76 14.08 -0.60
N GLU A 62 3.75 14.27 0.71
CA GLU A 62 4.69 15.15 1.44
C GLU A 62 5.85 14.36 2.09
N ALA A 63 5.73 13.03 2.17
CA ALA A 63 6.71 12.19 2.82
C ALA A 63 8.03 12.15 2.05
N ALA A 64 9.14 12.38 2.76
CA ALA A 64 10.46 12.21 2.20
C ALA A 64 10.77 10.72 1.95
N ILE A 65 11.47 10.43 0.86
CA ILE A 65 11.96 9.09 0.55
C ILE A 65 13.21 8.85 1.39
N ASP A 66 13.09 8.01 2.42
CA ASP A 66 14.21 7.54 3.23
C ASP A 66 14.75 6.23 2.64
N ASP A 67 15.73 6.32 1.74
CA ASP A 67 16.39 5.16 1.18
C ASP A 67 17.43 4.60 2.16
N ARG A 68 17.13 3.43 2.74
CA ARG A 68 18.06 2.67 3.59
C ARG A 68 18.73 1.51 2.87
N THR A 69 18.64 1.46 1.54
CA THR A 69 19.26 0.38 0.77
C THR A 69 20.76 0.67 0.53
N GLY A 70 21.53 0.48 1.60
CA GLY A 70 22.99 0.56 1.59
C GLY A 70 23.50 0.04 2.92
N ARG A 71 24.43 -0.93 2.91
CA ARG A 71 24.98 -1.62 4.09
C ARG A 71 25.03 -0.74 5.35
N GLY A 72 24.16 -1.02 6.32
CA GLY A 72 24.06 -0.16 7.50
C GLY A 72 23.20 -0.65 8.67
N GLN A 73 22.81 -1.92 8.71
CA GLN A 73 22.47 -2.61 9.97
C GLN A 73 22.96 -4.07 9.85
N ALA A 74 24.28 -4.25 9.90
CA ALA A 74 24.80 -5.51 10.40
C ALA A 74 24.57 -5.49 11.92
N SER A 75 23.66 -6.32 12.43
CA SER A 75 23.78 -6.75 13.83
C SER A 75 25.19 -7.31 13.99
N PRO A 76 26.03 -6.84 14.93
CA PRO A 76 27.08 -7.72 15.41
C PRO A 76 26.34 -8.91 16.03
N ALA A 77 26.42 -10.07 15.37
CA ALA A 77 26.09 -11.32 16.01
C ALA A 77 26.86 -11.36 17.35
N PRO A 78 26.24 -11.76 18.47
CA PRO A 78 26.99 -11.94 19.69
C PRO A 78 28.01 -13.06 19.45
N GLU A 79 29.27 -12.69 19.29
CA GLU A 79 30.40 -13.61 19.28
C GLU A 79 31.04 -13.52 20.67
N ILE A 80 30.52 -14.33 21.61
CA ILE A 80 31.20 -15.18 22.62
C ILE A 80 30.18 -15.81 23.57
#